data_AF-A0A0U5FNB9-F1
#
_entry.id   AF-A0A0U5FNB9-F1
#
_cell.length_a   1.000
_cell.length_b   1.000
_cell.length_c   1.000
_cell.angle_alpha   90.00
_cell.angle_beta   90.00
_cell.angle_gamma   90.00
#
_symmetry.space_group_name_H-M   'P 1'
#
loop_
_entity.id
_entity.type
_entity.pdbx_description
1 polymer ?
#
loop_
_entity_poly.entity_id
_entity_poly.type
_entity_poly.pdbx_seq_one_letter_code
_entity_poly.pdbx_strand_id
1 'polypeptide(L)'
;MLCVGPIESQYRHLFYMSHPSDAQYRTDIPAYYITAVDKETLGNIHLGTSKSRLRKMEFEALLSSKQTASDRPLFDEAGKASTLFTARPAKLMGSRYNWIQEDGSQVAVEEGKDDEDKMVIAAPMTEEMRDALVAVWMLKLWYETAETRQAKREGQFPVGPGLNVANSVSELERMMPPVSSYQDWNYAKKVGTLGGFAGAGGGGNGC
;
A
#
# COMPACT_ATOMS: atom_id res chain seq x y z
N MET A 1 29.28 -28.46 24.40
CA MET A 1 27.81 -28.46 24.50
C MET A 1 27.37 -27.01 24.36
N LEU A 2 26.93 -26.61 23.16
CA LEU A 2 26.49 -25.24 22.90
C LEU A 2 24.98 -25.20 23.09
N CYS A 3 24.50 -24.35 24.00
CA CYS A 3 23.09 -24.09 24.20
C CYS A 3 22.56 -23.31 22.99
N VAL A 4 21.80 -23.98 22.12
CA VAL A 4 20.96 -23.30 21.15
C VAL A 4 19.73 -22.81 21.92
N GLY A 5 19.71 -21.52 22.24
CA GLY A 5 18.51 -20.87 22.79
C GLY A 5 17.36 -20.93 21.78
N PRO A 6 16.10 -20.82 22.23
CA PRO A 6 14.97 -20.76 21.32
C PRO A 6 15.15 -19.58 20.35
N ILE A 7 15.09 -19.87 19.05
CA ILE A 7 15.04 -18.84 18.00
C ILE A 7 13.63 -18.25 18.09
N GLU A 8 13.44 -17.24 18.93
CA GLU A 8 12.23 -16.42 18.86
C GLU A 8 12.21 -15.76 17.49
N SER A 9 11.25 -16.16 16.66
CA SER A 9 11.03 -15.53 15.38
C SER A 9 10.54 -14.10 15.62
N GLN A 10 11.45 -13.15 15.46
CA GLN A 10 11.10 -11.72 15.48
C GLN A 10 10.54 -11.35 14.10
N TYR A 11 9.31 -11.80 13.81
CA TYR A 11 8.58 -11.30 12.65
C TYR A 11 8.35 -9.80 12.84
N ARG A 12 9.03 -8.99 12.02
CA ARG A 12 8.87 -7.54 12.02
C ARG A 12 7.84 -7.13 10.97
N HIS A 13 6.87 -6.33 11.39
CA HIS A 13 5.92 -5.71 10.48
C HIS A 13 6.59 -4.49 9.84
N LEU A 14 6.86 -4.55 8.53
CA LEU A 14 7.57 -3.49 7.81
C LEU A 14 6.63 -2.52 7.10
N PHE A 15 5.58 -3.08 6.50
CA PHE A 15 4.73 -2.36 5.55
C PHE A 15 3.25 -2.70 5.70
N TYR A 16 2.39 -1.73 5.44
CA TYR A 16 0.96 -1.94 5.17
C TYR A 16 0.70 -1.73 3.68
N MET A 17 0.05 -2.69 3.02
CA MET A 17 -0.49 -2.51 1.67
C MET A 17 -1.90 -1.94 1.75
N SER A 18 -2.26 -1.04 0.83
CA SER A 18 -3.53 -0.32 0.89
C SER A 18 -4.12 -0.05 -0.50
N HIS A 19 -5.44 -0.22 -0.57
CA HIS A 19 -6.30 0.17 -1.67
C HIS A 19 -7.57 0.83 -1.08
N PRO A 20 -7.69 2.18 -1.12
CA PRO A 20 -8.88 2.86 -0.59
C PRO A 20 -10.15 2.44 -1.32
N SER A 21 -11.26 2.25 -0.60
CA SER A 21 -12.55 1.85 -1.19
C SER A 21 -13.11 2.86 -2.20
N ASP A 22 -12.69 4.13 -2.09
CA ASP A 22 -13.07 5.24 -2.95
C ASP A 22 -11.93 5.65 -3.92
N ALA A 23 -10.91 4.81 -4.10
CA ALA A 23 -9.71 5.09 -4.88
C ALA A 23 -10.01 5.64 -6.29
N GLN A 24 -11.06 5.15 -6.94
CA GLN A 24 -11.45 5.59 -8.29
C GLN A 24 -11.91 7.05 -8.38
N TYR A 25 -12.27 7.67 -7.26
CA TYR A 25 -12.75 9.05 -7.19
C TYR A 25 -11.73 10.02 -6.58
N ARG A 26 -10.62 9.49 -6.06
CA ARG A 26 -9.60 10.27 -5.39
C ARG A 26 -8.51 10.71 -6.35
N THR A 27 -8.03 11.93 -6.14
CA THR A 27 -6.89 12.52 -6.87
C THR A 27 -5.72 12.84 -5.95
N ASP A 28 -5.95 12.80 -4.64
CA ASP A 28 -5.00 13.19 -3.60
C ASP A 28 -4.18 12.00 -3.08
N ILE A 29 -4.65 10.76 -3.26
CA ILE A 29 -3.95 9.55 -2.85
C ILE A 29 -3.96 8.54 -4.00
N PRO A 30 -2.83 7.84 -4.27
CA PRO A 30 -2.77 6.75 -5.25
C PRO A 30 -3.75 5.62 -4.94
N ALA A 31 -4.21 4.93 -5.98
CA ALA A 31 -5.16 3.82 -5.82
C ALA A 31 -4.54 2.58 -5.16
N TYR A 32 -3.25 2.32 -5.39
CA TYR A 32 -2.53 1.18 -4.84
C TYR A 32 -1.20 1.67 -4.29
N TYR A 33 -0.98 1.45 -2.99
CA TYR A 33 0.24 1.91 -2.33
C TYR A 33 0.60 1.07 -1.10
N ILE A 34 1.79 1.33 -0.60
CA ILE A 34 2.42 0.73 0.57
C ILE A 34 2.80 1.87 1.51
N THR A 35 2.49 1.72 2.80
CA THR A 35 2.99 2.62 3.83
C THR A 35 3.96 1.91 4.75
N ALA A 36 5.04 2.60 5.10
CA ALA A 36 6.00 2.16 6.09
C ALA A 36 5.41 2.22 7.50
N VAL A 37 5.71 1.19 8.30
CA VAL A 37 5.35 1.17 9.72
C VAL A 37 6.17 2.19 10.51
N ASP A 38 7.46 2.31 10.18
CA ASP A 38 8.41 3.19 10.85
C ASP A 38 9.45 3.77 9.87
N LYS A 39 10.28 4.69 10.38
CA LYS A 39 11.29 5.43 9.59
C LYS A 39 12.57 4.64 9.33
N GLU A 40 12.71 3.43 9.88
CA GLU A 40 13.86 2.58 9.59
C GLU A 40 13.73 1.97 8.20
N THR A 41 12.49 1.72 7.75
CA THR A 41 12.24 1.34 6.35
C THR A 41 12.55 2.48 5.36
N LEU A 42 12.51 2.16 4.05
CA LEU A 42 12.79 3.13 2.99
C LEU A 42 11.77 4.27 2.93
N GLY A 43 10.50 3.97 3.24
CA GLY A 43 9.40 4.94 3.27
C GLY A 43 8.13 4.41 2.61
N ASN A 44 7.19 5.31 2.33
CA ASN A 44 5.96 4.98 1.63
C ASN A 44 6.23 4.83 0.13
N ILE A 45 5.58 3.86 -0.51
CA ILE A 45 5.78 3.55 -1.94
C ILE A 45 4.42 3.49 -2.61
N HIS A 46 4.22 4.18 -3.72
CA HIS A 46 3.00 4.04 -4.52
C HIS A 46 3.27 3.39 -5.87
N LEU A 47 2.28 2.64 -6.37
CA LEU A 47 2.38 1.90 -7.61
C LEU A 47 1.82 2.74 -8.76
N GLY A 48 2.71 3.27 -9.60
CA GLY A 48 2.39 3.86 -10.89
C GLY A 48 2.17 2.78 -11.95
N THR A 49 1.23 3.03 -12.86
CA THR A 49 0.99 2.15 -14.03
C THR A 49 1.07 2.95 -15.31
N SER A 50 1.73 2.39 -16.32
CA SER A 50 1.79 2.97 -17.65
C SER A 50 1.60 1.87 -18.70
N LYS A 51 1.24 2.25 -19.93
CA LYS A 51 1.11 1.31 -21.05
C LYS A 51 2.38 1.38 -21.88
N SER A 52 3.07 0.25 -22.00
CA SER A 52 4.21 0.12 -22.91
C SER A 52 3.78 0.33 -24.37
N ARG A 53 4.76 0.58 -25.23
CA ARG A 53 4.59 0.63 -26.69
C ARG A 53 3.97 -0.65 -27.27
N LEU A 54 4.10 -1.78 -26.56
CA LEU A 54 3.57 -3.09 -26.94
C LEU A 54 2.21 -3.42 -26.30
N ARG A 55 1.52 -2.42 -25.73
CA ARG A 55 0.22 -2.56 -25.02
C ARG A 55 0.24 -3.45 -23.78
N LYS A 56 1.41 -3.94 -23.37
CA LYS A 56 1.60 -4.58 -22.07
C LYS A 56 1.77 -3.51 -21.00
N MET A 57 1.28 -3.76 -19.79
CA MET A 57 1.40 -2.82 -18.69
C MET A 57 2.84 -2.75 -18.19
N GLU A 58 3.27 -1.56 -17.79
CA GLU A 58 4.52 -1.31 -17.06
C GLU A 58 4.14 -0.76 -15.69
N PHE A 59 4.95 -1.10 -14.69
CA PHE A 59 4.74 -0.68 -13.31
C PHE A 59 5.94 0.10 -12.81
N GLU A 60 5.69 1.18 -12.08
CA GLU A 60 6.71 2.02 -11.47
C GLU A 60 6.45 2.12 -9.97
N ALA A 61 7.46 1.81 -9.17
CA ALA A 61 7.41 1.95 -7.73
C ALA A 61 8.01 3.30 -7.35
N LEU A 62 7.17 4.23 -6.92
CA LEU A 62 7.56 5.61 -6.64
C LEU A 62 7.67 5.80 -5.13
N LEU A 63 8.88 6.11 -4.67
CA LEU A 63 9.25 6.20 -3.25
C LEU A 63 9.08 7.63 -2.74
N SER A 64 8.37 7.76 -1.61
CA SER A 64 8.39 8.93 -0.74
C SER A 64 9.26 8.63 0.47
N SER A 65 10.50 9.12 0.43
CA SER A 65 11.54 8.67 1.35
C SER A 65 11.25 9.10 2.79
N LYS A 66 11.47 8.19 3.75
CA LYS A 66 11.30 8.42 5.19
C LYS A 66 9.91 8.86 5.65
N GLN A 67 8.92 8.75 4.78
CA GLN A 67 7.51 8.85 5.14
C GLN A 67 6.98 7.51 5.64
N THR A 68 5.97 7.58 6.52
CA THR A 68 5.34 6.47 7.24
C THR A 68 3.82 6.58 7.14
N ALA A 69 3.10 5.57 7.64
CA ALA A 69 1.64 5.56 7.69
C ALA A 69 1.03 6.73 8.50
N SER A 70 1.81 7.31 9.43
CA SER A 70 1.37 8.41 10.30
C SER A 70 1.59 9.79 9.68
N ASP A 71 2.35 9.89 8.60
CA ASP A 71 2.70 11.17 7.99
C ASP A 71 1.52 11.77 7.19
N ARG A 72 1.50 13.10 7.12
CA ARG A 72 0.52 13.91 6.41
C ARG A 72 1.26 15.08 5.74
N PRO A 73 1.37 15.12 4.40
CA PRO A 73 0.84 14.15 3.43
C PRO A 73 1.52 12.77 3.50
N LEU A 74 0.86 11.74 2.96
CA LEU A 74 1.36 10.35 2.91
C LEU A 74 2.36 10.08 1.79
N PHE A 75 2.41 10.97 0.79
CA PHE A 75 3.35 10.89 -0.32
C PHE A 75 3.94 12.27 -0.56
N ASP A 76 5.14 12.29 -1.11
CA ASP A 76 5.73 13.51 -1.63
C ASP A 76 4.91 14.04 -2.81
N GLU A 77 4.98 15.35 -3.04
CA GLU A 77 4.34 15.97 -4.20
C GLU A 77 4.85 15.35 -5.51
N ALA A 78 3.98 15.32 -6.53
CA ALA A 78 4.32 14.83 -7.86
C ALA A 78 5.60 15.53 -8.38
N GLY A 79 6.64 14.75 -8.64
CA GLY A 79 7.96 15.22 -9.10
C GLY A 79 9.07 15.23 -8.04
N LYS A 80 8.75 14.99 -6.76
CA LYS A 80 9.74 14.77 -5.69
C LYS A 80 9.95 13.29 -5.37
N ALA A 81 8.96 12.45 -5.65
CA ALA A 81 9.09 11.01 -5.51
C ALA A 81 10.12 10.45 -6.51
N SER A 82 11.06 9.63 -6.04
CA SER A 82 12.03 8.95 -6.89
C SER A 82 11.53 7.57 -7.31
N THR A 83 11.86 7.15 -8.52
CA THR A 83 11.55 5.79 -9.00
C THR A 83 12.51 4.81 -8.35
N LEU A 84 11.99 3.96 -7.45
CA LEU A 84 12.77 2.93 -6.77
C LEU A 84 12.97 1.71 -7.67
N PHE A 85 11.88 1.24 -8.28
CA PHE A 85 11.88 0.10 -9.18
C PHE A 85 10.95 0.33 -10.37
N THR A 86 11.26 -0.32 -11.49
CA THR A 86 10.38 -0.40 -12.66
C THR A 86 10.24 -1.86 -13.07
N ALA A 87 9.00 -2.36 -13.11
CA ALA A 87 8.71 -3.67 -13.68
C ALA A 87 8.31 -3.51 -15.15
N ARG A 88 9.13 -4.05 -16.05
CA ARG A 88 8.87 -4.00 -17.50
C ARG A 88 8.57 -5.38 -18.06
N PRO A 89 7.63 -5.51 -19.00
CA PRO A 89 7.38 -6.76 -19.69
C PRO A 89 8.67 -7.33 -20.29
N ALA A 90 8.98 -8.56 -19.94
CA ALA A 90 10.16 -9.21 -20.46
C ALA A 90 9.99 -9.50 -21.97
N LYS A 91 11.10 -9.37 -22.70
CA LYS A 91 11.16 -9.71 -24.13
C LYS A 91 11.50 -11.18 -24.37
N LEU A 92 12.02 -11.86 -23.36
CA LEU A 92 12.51 -13.24 -23.43
C LEU A 92 11.36 -14.24 -23.15
N MET A 93 11.38 -15.37 -23.85
CA MET A 93 10.41 -16.44 -23.68
C MET A 93 10.56 -17.06 -22.26
N GLY A 94 9.51 -17.01 -21.46
CA GLY A 94 9.46 -17.64 -20.12
C GLY A 94 9.58 -16.70 -18.92
N SER A 95 9.93 -15.42 -19.14
CA SER A 95 9.83 -14.38 -18.11
C SER A 95 8.62 -13.48 -18.39
N ARG A 96 7.94 -13.04 -17.32
CA ARG A 96 6.80 -12.11 -17.43
C ARG A 96 7.25 -10.67 -17.33
N TYR A 97 8.01 -10.35 -16.28
CA TYR A 97 8.54 -9.02 -16.02
C TYR A 97 10.01 -9.06 -15.61
N ASN A 98 10.75 -8.05 -16.04
CA ASN A 98 12.07 -7.72 -15.52
C ASN A 98 11.93 -6.54 -14.56
N TRP A 99 12.48 -6.69 -13.36
CA TRP A 99 12.56 -5.63 -12.36
C TRP A 99 13.87 -4.89 -12.50
N ILE A 100 13.77 -3.59 -12.69
CA ILE A 100 14.88 -2.69 -12.98
C ILE A 100 14.94 -1.64 -11.86
N GLN A 101 16.12 -1.35 -11.33
CA GLN A 101 16.33 -0.29 -10.33
C GLN A 101 16.53 1.07 -11.02
N GLU A 102 16.53 2.16 -10.23
CA GLU A 102 16.78 3.54 -10.68
C GLU A 102 18.00 3.69 -11.60
N ASP A 103 19.09 2.97 -11.32
CA ASP A 103 20.33 3.01 -12.09
C ASP A 103 20.26 2.27 -13.44
N GLY A 104 19.11 1.67 -13.75
CA GLY A 104 18.89 0.88 -14.96
C GLY A 104 19.36 -0.56 -14.87
N SER A 105 19.90 -1.00 -13.73
CA SER A 105 20.32 -2.38 -13.52
C SER A 105 19.11 -3.30 -13.30
N GLN A 106 19.20 -4.53 -13.84
CA GLN A 106 18.18 -5.54 -13.60
C GLN A 106 18.45 -6.22 -12.26
N VAL A 107 17.49 -6.14 -11.34
CA VAL A 107 17.63 -6.65 -9.97
C VAL A 107 16.86 -7.94 -9.73
N ALA A 108 15.78 -8.18 -10.46
CA ALA A 108 14.99 -9.40 -10.37
C ALA A 108 14.26 -9.73 -11.66
N VAL A 109 13.80 -10.97 -11.77
CA VAL A 109 13.02 -11.48 -12.89
C VAL A 109 11.80 -12.22 -12.33
N GLU A 110 10.63 -11.94 -12.91
CA GLU A 110 9.45 -12.77 -12.71
C GLU A 110 9.48 -13.95 -13.68
N GLU A 111 9.50 -15.14 -13.10
CA GLU A 111 9.37 -16.43 -13.77
C GLU A 111 7.97 -17.00 -13.50
N GLY A 112 7.53 -17.93 -14.36
CA GLY A 112 6.29 -18.66 -14.17
C GLY A 112 5.46 -18.78 -15.45
N LYS A 113 4.73 -19.89 -15.55
CA LYS A 113 3.65 -20.09 -16.51
C LYS A 113 2.36 -20.31 -15.75
N ASP A 114 1.27 -19.82 -16.34
CA ASP A 114 -0.10 -20.03 -15.89
C ASP A 114 -0.39 -19.44 -14.49
N ASP A 115 -0.16 -20.18 -13.40
CA ASP A 115 -0.63 -19.83 -12.04
C ASP A 115 0.46 -19.79 -10.95
N GLU A 116 1.73 -20.02 -11.28
CA GLU A 116 2.82 -19.94 -10.29
C GLU A 116 3.56 -18.60 -10.40
N ASP A 117 3.19 -17.63 -9.56
CA ASP A 117 3.88 -16.35 -9.45
C ASP A 117 5.20 -16.52 -8.69
N LYS A 118 6.33 -16.48 -9.42
CA LYS A 118 7.67 -16.58 -8.81
C LYS A 118 8.54 -15.39 -9.21
N MET A 119 9.18 -14.76 -8.22
CA MET A 119 10.20 -13.74 -8.46
C MET A 119 11.58 -14.25 -8.01
N VAL A 120 12.56 -14.16 -8.90
CA VAL A 120 13.96 -14.49 -8.63
C VAL A 120 14.77 -13.21 -8.55
N ILE A 121 15.33 -12.93 -7.37
CA ILE A 121 16.24 -11.82 -7.16
C ILE A 121 17.62 -12.22 -7.70
N ALA A 122 18.12 -11.44 -8.65
CA ALA A 122 19.34 -11.75 -9.42
C ALA A 122 20.53 -10.85 -9.07
N ALA A 123 20.32 -9.78 -8.29
CA ALA A 123 21.35 -8.84 -7.87
C ALA A 123 21.52 -8.81 -6.35
N PRO A 124 22.75 -8.62 -5.83
CA PRO A 124 22.96 -8.35 -4.41
C PRO A 124 22.34 -6.99 -4.04
N MET A 125 21.63 -6.94 -2.91
CA MET A 125 21.00 -5.73 -2.40
C MET A 125 20.91 -5.76 -0.88
N THR A 126 20.65 -4.60 -0.26
CA THR A 126 20.42 -4.51 1.18
C THR A 126 19.12 -5.19 1.58
N GLU A 127 18.98 -5.55 2.86
CA GLU A 127 17.74 -6.13 3.40
C GLU A 127 16.54 -5.18 3.18
N GLU A 128 16.70 -3.91 3.51
CA GLU A 128 15.67 -2.88 3.29
C GLU A 128 15.21 -2.80 1.83
N MET A 129 16.14 -2.88 0.88
CA MET A 129 15.85 -2.84 -0.56
C MET A 129 15.13 -4.11 -1.03
N ARG A 130 15.55 -5.27 -0.52
CA ARG A 130 14.91 -6.55 -0.81
C ARG A 130 13.48 -6.59 -0.29
N ASP A 131 13.27 -6.15 0.95
CA ASP A 131 11.95 -6.18 1.57
C ASP A 131 10.98 -5.24 0.86
N ALA A 132 11.47 -4.06 0.45
CA ALA A 132 10.71 -3.14 -0.39
C ALA A 132 10.38 -3.76 -1.77
N LEU A 133 11.34 -4.43 -2.42
CA LEU A 133 11.11 -5.10 -3.70
C LEU A 133 10.03 -6.18 -3.59
N VAL A 134 10.09 -7.02 -2.56
CA VAL A 134 9.08 -8.06 -2.32
C VAL A 134 7.72 -7.44 -2.02
N ALA A 135 7.64 -6.41 -1.18
CA ALA A 135 6.38 -5.73 -0.88
C ALA A 135 5.74 -5.11 -2.14
N VAL A 136 6.55 -4.47 -2.98
CA VAL A 136 6.09 -3.90 -4.26
C VAL A 136 5.64 -4.98 -5.23
N TRP A 137 6.35 -6.12 -5.30
CA TRP A 137 5.93 -7.26 -6.10
C TRP A 137 4.57 -7.81 -5.65
N MET A 138 4.36 -7.97 -4.33
CA MET A 138 3.05 -8.37 -3.80
C MET A 138 1.95 -7.36 -4.12
N LEU A 139 2.23 -6.05 -4.05
CA LEU A 139 1.27 -5.02 -4.42
C LEU A 139 0.92 -5.07 -5.92
N LYS A 140 1.90 -5.35 -6.79
CA LYS A 140 1.66 -5.58 -8.22
C LYS A 140 0.74 -6.79 -8.44
N LEU A 141 1.01 -7.91 -7.77
CA LEU A 141 0.17 -9.10 -7.89
C LEU A 141 -1.27 -8.79 -7.45
N TRP A 142 -1.44 -8.08 -6.34
CA TRP A 142 -2.76 -7.63 -5.90
C TRP A 142 -3.44 -6.76 -6.96
N TYR A 143 -2.73 -5.78 -7.53
CA TYR A 143 -3.24 -4.96 -8.64
C TYR A 143 -3.68 -5.84 -9.81
N GLU A 144 -2.83 -6.76 -10.27
CA GLU A 144 -3.13 -7.59 -11.42
C GLU A 144 -4.37 -8.46 -11.16
N THR A 145 -4.46 -9.11 -9.99
CA THR A 145 -5.62 -9.92 -9.59
C THR A 145 -6.90 -9.08 -9.50
N ALA A 146 -6.86 -7.94 -8.82
CA ALA A 146 -8.02 -7.06 -8.62
C ALA A 146 -8.49 -6.38 -9.92
N GLU A 147 -7.57 -6.04 -10.81
CA GLU A 147 -7.87 -5.36 -12.07
C GLU A 147 -8.09 -6.34 -13.25
N THR A 148 -7.97 -7.65 -13.02
CA THR A 148 -8.29 -8.66 -14.04
C THR A 148 -9.74 -8.54 -14.51
N ARG A 149 -9.97 -8.90 -15.78
CA ARG A 149 -11.31 -8.88 -16.39
C ARG A 149 -12.30 -9.80 -15.69
N GLN A 150 -11.85 -10.83 -14.99
CA GLN A 150 -12.71 -11.73 -14.21
C GLN A 150 -13.19 -11.05 -12.92
N ALA A 151 -12.29 -10.42 -12.16
CA ALA A 151 -12.66 -9.63 -10.98
C ALA A 151 -13.63 -8.48 -11.34
N LYS A 152 -13.41 -7.81 -12.49
CA LYS A 152 -14.34 -6.78 -12.98
C LYS A 152 -15.70 -7.32 -13.45
N ARG A 153 -15.78 -8.59 -13.87
CA ARG A 153 -17.05 -9.23 -14.26
C ARG A 153 -17.81 -9.78 -13.06
N GLU A 154 -17.11 -10.28 -12.05
CA GLU A 154 -17.70 -10.83 -10.83
C GLU A 154 -18.14 -9.74 -9.86
N GLY A 155 -17.46 -8.59 -9.81
CA GLY A 155 -17.91 -7.39 -9.10
C GLY A 155 -19.04 -6.63 -9.81
N GLN A 156 -19.34 -6.99 -11.07
CA GLN A 156 -20.42 -6.42 -11.84
C GLN A 156 -21.63 -7.35 -11.73
N PHE A 157 -22.36 -7.24 -10.61
CA PHE A 157 -23.72 -7.76 -10.56
C PHE A 157 -24.45 -7.24 -11.81
N PRO A 158 -25.11 -8.11 -12.60
CA PRO A 158 -25.83 -7.66 -13.77
C PRO A 158 -26.98 -6.79 -13.28
N VAL A 159 -26.79 -5.47 -13.30
CA VAL A 159 -27.90 -4.53 -13.21
C VAL A 159 -28.60 -4.67 -14.54
N GLY A 160 -29.57 -5.60 -14.58
CA GLY A 160 -30.41 -5.82 -15.76
C GLY A 160 -31.06 -4.50 -16.18
N PRO A 161 -31.39 -4.33 -17.47
CA PRO A 161 -32.06 -3.13 -17.95
C PRO A 161 -33.46 -3.08 -17.33
N GLY A 162 -33.60 -2.39 -16.19
CA GLY A 162 -34.85 -2.29 -15.46
C GLY A 162 -34.80 -1.78 -14.02
N LEU A 163 -33.62 -1.64 -13.39
CA LEU A 163 -33.57 -1.19 -12.00
C LEU A 163 -33.31 0.32 -11.87
N ASN A 164 -34.33 1.05 -11.40
CA ASN A 164 -34.26 2.48 -11.10
C ASN A 164 -33.20 2.75 -10.01
N VAL A 165 -32.22 3.59 -10.37
CA VAL A 165 -31.01 3.93 -9.60
C VAL A 165 -31.29 4.48 -8.18
N ALA A 166 -32.52 4.95 -7.91
CA ALA A 166 -32.92 5.48 -6.61
C ALA A 166 -33.08 4.40 -5.52
N ASN A 167 -33.31 3.14 -5.87
CA ASN A 167 -33.56 2.07 -4.88
C ASN A 167 -32.31 1.22 -4.57
N SER A 168 -31.24 1.36 -5.34
CA SER A 168 -30.06 0.49 -5.27
C SER A 168 -29.05 0.91 -4.19
N VAL A 169 -29.04 2.18 -3.79
CA VAL A 169 -28.14 2.68 -2.74
C VAL A 169 -28.48 2.08 -1.37
N SER A 170 -29.78 1.99 -1.06
CA SER A 170 -30.28 1.44 0.20
C SER A 170 -30.24 -0.09 0.26
N GLU A 171 -30.19 -0.80 -0.88
CA GLU A 171 -29.90 -2.24 -0.93
C GLU A 171 -28.40 -2.54 -0.80
N LEU A 172 -27.52 -1.71 -1.39
CA LEU A 172 -26.08 -1.79 -1.20
C LEU A 172 -25.68 -1.56 0.27
N GLU A 173 -26.30 -0.60 0.94
CA GLU A 173 -26.09 -0.38 2.40
C GLU A 173 -26.55 -1.57 3.26
N ARG A 174 -27.50 -2.39 2.80
CA ARG A 174 -27.98 -3.59 3.51
C ARG A 174 -27.14 -4.84 3.27
N MET A 175 -26.39 -4.89 2.17
CA MET A 175 -25.50 -6.02 1.84
C MET A 175 -24.08 -5.81 2.35
N MET A 176 -23.71 -4.59 2.73
CA MET A 176 -22.50 -4.34 3.50
C MET A 176 -22.74 -4.85 4.94
N PRO A 177 -21.80 -5.62 5.54
CA PRO A 177 -21.90 -5.92 6.97
C PRO A 177 -22.01 -4.58 7.73
N PRO A 178 -22.84 -4.49 8.78
CA PRO A 178 -22.89 -3.27 9.59
C PRO A 178 -21.46 -2.93 9.98
N VAL A 179 -21.03 -1.71 9.70
CA VAL A 179 -19.69 -1.19 10.01
C VAL A 179 -19.55 -1.17 11.53
N SER A 180 -19.22 -2.34 12.10
CA SER A 180 -19.17 -2.59 13.53
C SER A 180 -17.80 -3.11 13.98
N SER A 181 -16.81 -3.16 13.08
CA SER A 181 -15.46 -3.66 13.43
C SER A 181 -14.29 -2.73 13.09
N TYR A 182 -14.53 -1.46 12.73
CA TYR A 182 -13.48 -0.43 12.61
C TYR A 182 -13.45 0.55 13.80
N GLN A 183 -13.95 0.15 14.98
CA GLN A 183 -13.95 1.03 16.17
C GLN A 183 -12.74 0.86 17.13
N ASP A 184 -11.70 0.10 16.76
CA ASP A 184 -10.54 -0.10 17.63
C ASP A 184 -9.26 0.67 17.21
N TRP A 185 -9.41 1.84 16.57
CA TRP A 185 -8.30 2.80 16.40
C TRP A 185 -8.26 3.90 17.48
N ASN A 186 -9.00 3.73 18.58
CA ASN A 186 -9.01 4.67 19.71
C ASN A 186 -7.92 4.40 20.77
N TYR A 187 -6.77 3.86 20.39
CA TYR A 187 -5.58 3.79 21.26
C TYR A 187 -4.55 4.86 20.88
N ALA A 188 -4.91 6.14 21.02
CA ALA A 188 -3.93 7.24 21.12
C ALA A 188 -4.49 8.51 21.80
N LYS A 189 -5.57 8.43 22.58
CA LYS A 189 -6.02 9.55 23.42
C LYS A 189 -6.25 9.09 24.85
N LYS A 190 -5.15 8.89 25.58
CA LYS A 190 -4.99 9.20 27.01
C LYS A 190 -3.67 8.65 27.54
N VAL A 191 -2.68 9.53 27.70
CA VAL A 191 -1.81 9.56 28.88
C VAL A 191 -1.25 10.96 29.03
N GLY A 192 -1.52 11.56 30.17
CA GLY A 192 -1.18 12.93 30.53
C GLY A 192 -2.09 13.45 31.64
N THR A 193 -2.23 12.66 32.71
CA THR A 193 -2.92 13.05 33.95
C THR A 193 -1.89 13.40 35.02
N LEU A 194 -2.26 14.34 35.90
CA LEU A 194 -1.58 14.85 37.11
C LEU A 194 -0.49 15.90 36.86
N GLY A 195 -0.51 17.09 37.47
CA GLY A 195 -1.36 17.66 38.52
C GLY A 195 -0.58 18.80 39.21
N GLY A 196 -1.30 19.74 39.84
CA GLY A 196 -0.77 20.45 41.02
C GLY A 196 -0.51 21.96 40.95
N PHE A 197 -1.45 22.70 41.58
CA PHE A 197 -1.27 23.81 42.53
C PHE A 197 -0.84 25.24 42.12
N ALA A 198 -1.50 26.17 42.84
CA ALA A 198 -1.32 27.62 43.03
C ALA A 198 -1.73 28.52 41.84
N GLY A 199 -2.55 29.57 41.97
CA GLY A 199 -2.90 30.37 43.13
C GLY A 199 -2.55 31.84 42.86
N ALA A 200 -3.52 32.63 42.36
CA ALA A 200 -3.61 34.10 42.30
C ALA A 200 -4.67 34.40 41.21
N GLY A 201 -5.75 35.16 41.39
CA GLY A 201 -5.95 36.34 42.23
C GLY A 201 -6.39 37.46 41.27
N GLY A 202 -7.64 37.93 41.37
CA GLY A 202 -8.05 39.22 40.82
C GLY A 202 -9.34 39.24 40.00
N GLY A 203 -10.31 40.03 40.49
CA GLY A 203 -11.23 40.79 39.63
C GLY A 203 -12.69 40.36 39.64
N GLY A 204 -13.52 41.03 40.45
CA GLY A 204 -14.97 40.93 40.37
C GLY A 204 -15.68 42.09 41.07
N ASN A 205 -16.14 43.06 40.28
CA ASN A 205 -16.94 44.22 40.67
C ASN A 205 -18.24 43.86 41.40
N GLY A 206 -18.62 44.69 42.37
CA GLY A 206 -19.97 44.79 42.92
C GLY A 206 -20.22 46.23 43.36
N CYS A 207 -21.41 46.75 43.01
CA CYS A 207 -21.90 48.11 43.18
C CYS A 207 -21.84 48.67 44.61
#